data_AF-A0A448UYZ9-F1
#
_entry.id   AF-A0A448UYZ9-F1
#
_cell.length_a   1.000
_cell.length_b   1.000
_cell.length_c   1.000
_cell.angle_alpha   90.00
_cell.angle_beta   90.00
_cell.angle_gamma   90.00
#
_symmetry.space_group_name_H-M   'P 1'
#
loop_
_entity.id
_entity.type
_entity.pdbx_description
1 polymer ?
#
loop_
_entity_poly.entity_id
_entity_poly.type
_entity_poly.pdbx_seq_one_letter_code
_entity_poly.pdbx_strand_id
1 'polypeptide(L)'
;MDIPQFVDKRGTALTFTREILSNTADKKAFFGCFGMHEWAMAYKSVQNNIRHDYLDLRLGAEGTDRVVESHRIRCSHFDAFRFFMPQAAPMNELQPTREAQRTLEQPACLHANMDVYKWAYKLIPLIDSALVMDCFELAWDARELDMRAAPYDLLDWGYEPIKVETPEGKAEYVRYQRELSERSVTLRRRVLSRVKGALDRAAVA
;
A
#
# COMPACT_ATOMS: atom_id res chain seq x y z
N MET A 1 17.37 5.05 -25.21
CA MET A 1 15.95 4.77 -25.53
C MET A 1 15.40 5.95 -26.30
N ASP A 2 14.62 5.70 -27.34
CA ASP A 2 13.84 6.73 -28.05
C ASP A 2 12.62 7.13 -27.20
N ILE A 3 12.57 8.40 -26.78
CA ILE A 3 11.53 8.91 -25.87
C ILE A 3 10.17 9.05 -26.58
N PRO A 4 10.05 9.71 -27.75
CA PRO A 4 8.81 9.74 -28.51
C PRO A 4 8.22 8.35 -28.75
N GLN A 5 9.02 7.39 -29.21
CA GLN A 5 8.55 6.03 -29.44
C GLN A 5 8.11 5.33 -28.15
N PHE A 6 8.81 5.55 -27.03
CA PHE A 6 8.41 4.99 -25.75
C PHE A 6 7.09 5.58 -25.27
N VAL A 7 6.90 6.90 -25.39
CA VAL A 7 5.65 7.58 -24.99
C VAL A 7 4.48 7.09 -25.85
N ASP A 8 4.66 6.95 -27.16
CA ASP A 8 3.63 6.39 -28.06
C ASP A 8 3.19 4.99 -27.60
N LYS A 9 4.15 4.11 -27.30
CA LYS A 9 3.87 2.73 -26.84
C LYS A 9 3.34 2.63 -25.40
N ARG A 10 3.66 3.60 -24.52
CA ARG A 10 3.41 3.50 -23.07
C ARG A 10 2.56 4.64 -22.52
N GLY A 11 1.95 5.45 -23.38
CA GLY A 11 1.23 6.68 -23.01
C GLY A 11 0.18 6.48 -21.91
N THR A 12 -0.65 5.44 -22.03
CA THR A 12 -1.66 5.11 -20.99
C THR A 12 -1.03 4.82 -19.63
N ALA A 13 0.09 4.08 -19.60
CA ALA A 13 0.79 3.77 -18.35
C ALA A 13 1.45 5.01 -17.74
N LEU A 14 2.00 5.90 -18.56
CA LEU A 14 2.57 7.18 -18.13
C LEU A 14 1.49 8.11 -17.56
N THR A 15 0.38 8.26 -18.26
CA THR A 15 -0.76 9.09 -17.81
C THR A 15 -1.34 8.55 -16.51
N PHE A 16 -1.59 7.25 -16.42
CA PHE A 16 -2.09 6.63 -15.18
C PHE A 16 -1.11 6.81 -14.02
N THR A 17 0.18 6.54 -14.24
CA THR A 17 1.21 6.69 -13.20
C THR A 17 1.32 8.14 -12.74
N ARG A 18 1.27 9.10 -13.67
CA ARG A 18 1.22 10.52 -13.34
C ARG A 18 0.04 10.84 -12.43
N GLU A 19 -1.18 10.46 -12.83
CA GLU A 19 -2.42 10.71 -12.08
C GLU A 19 -2.38 10.11 -10.68
N ILE A 20 -2.10 8.81 -10.54
CA ILE A 20 -2.15 8.14 -9.24
C ILE A 20 -1.06 8.67 -8.29
N LEU A 21 0.15 8.93 -8.80
CA LEU A 21 1.25 9.40 -7.96
C LEU A 21 1.07 10.87 -7.55
N SER A 22 0.62 11.76 -8.45
CA SER A 22 0.38 13.17 -8.11
C SER A 22 -0.78 13.30 -7.13
N ASN A 23 -1.91 12.65 -7.43
CA ASN A 23 -3.10 12.69 -6.56
C ASN A 23 -2.81 12.14 -5.16
N THR A 24 -1.88 11.18 -5.03
CA THR A 24 -1.48 10.65 -3.74
C THR A 24 -0.52 11.59 -3.02
N ALA A 25 0.46 12.17 -3.71
CA ALA A 25 1.49 13.02 -3.12
C ALA A 25 0.94 14.36 -2.59
N ASP A 26 -0.15 14.87 -3.16
CA ASP A 26 -0.70 16.19 -2.82
C ASP A 26 -1.73 16.16 -1.67
N LYS A 27 -2.07 14.97 -1.17
CA LYS A 27 -3.04 14.80 -0.08
C LYS A 27 -2.39 14.94 1.30
N LYS A 28 -3.21 15.36 2.28
CA LYS A 28 -2.86 15.20 3.69
C LYS A 28 -2.90 13.72 4.08
N ALA A 29 -1.80 13.22 4.62
CA ALA A 29 -1.71 11.84 5.08
C ALA A 29 -2.67 11.52 6.24
N PHE A 30 -3.26 10.33 6.19
CA PHE A 30 -4.16 9.77 7.20
C PHE A 30 -3.54 8.53 7.87
N PHE A 31 -3.27 8.61 9.17
CA PHE A 31 -2.53 7.60 9.94
C PHE A 31 -3.44 6.74 10.85
N GLY A 32 -4.66 6.44 10.39
CA GLY A 32 -5.67 5.74 11.19
C GLY A 32 -6.04 4.34 10.71
N CYS A 33 -5.33 3.77 9.73
CA CYS A 33 -5.62 2.44 9.18
C CYS A 33 -5.01 1.30 10.02
N PHE A 34 -3.83 1.50 10.59
CA PHE A 34 -3.13 0.52 11.46
C PHE A 34 -2.96 -0.90 10.90
N GLY A 35 -2.88 -1.06 9.57
CA GLY A 35 -2.76 -2.39 8.97
C GLY A 35 -4.04 -3.23 9.01
N MET A 36 -5.20 -2.63 9.35
CA MET A 36 -6.48 -3.34 9.51
C MET A 36 -6.98 -4.05 8.25
N HIS A 37 -6.34 -3.85 7.10
CA HIS A 37 -6.64 -4.62 5.89
C HIS A 37 -6.35 -6.11 6.06
N GLU A 38 -5.25 -6.52 6.69
CA GLU A 38 -4.96 -7.96 6.90
C GLU A 38 -5.91 -8.57 7.94
N TRP A 39 -6.30 -7.80 8.95
CA TRP A 39 -7.31 -8.21 9.94
C TRP A 39 -8.68 -8.42 9.29
N ALA A 40 -9.08 -7.54 8.38
CA ALA A 40 -10.31 -7.69 7.61
C ALA A 40 -10.28 -8.88 6.64
N MET A 41 -9.10 -9.27 6.15
CA MET A 41 -8.91 -10.49 5.34
C MET A 41 -8.96 -11.77 6.20
N ALA A 42 -8.67 -11.70 7.49
CA ALA A 42 -8.74 -12.82 8.42
C ALA A 42 -10.06 -12.91 9.22
N TYR A 43 -10.99 -11.96 9.00
CA TYR A 43 -12.23 -11.85 9.76
C TYR A 43 -13.16 -13.06 9.57
N LYS A 44 -13.75 -13.55 10.67
CA LYS A 44 -14.61 -14.75 10.72
C LYS A 44 -13.92 -15.97 10.10
N SER A 45 -12.64 -16.15 10.42
CA SER A 45 -11.77 -17.21 9.87
C SER A 45 -12.34 -18.62 10.03
N VAL A 46 -13.09 -18.91 11.10
CA VAL A 46 -13.75 -20.22 11.29
C VAL A 46 -14.73 -20.54 10.16
N GLN A 47 -15.42 -19.52 9.62
CA GLN A 47 -16.35 -19.68 8.51
C GLN A 47 -15.65 -19.54 7.14
N ASN A 48 -14.70 -18.62 7.04
CA ASN A 48 -14.16 -18.17 5.76
C ASN A 48 -12.82 -18.82 5.37
N ASN A 49 -12.19 -19.58 6.28
CA ASN A 49 -10.76 -19.88 6.27
C ASN A 49 -9.89 -18.60 6.27
N ILE A 50 -8.58 -18.79 6.42
CA ILE A 50 -7.58 -17.73 6.31
C ILE A 50 -6.74 -17.94 5.06
N ARG A 51 -6.18 -16.85 4.53
CA ARG A 51 -5.34 -16.87 3.33
C ARG A 51 -3.99 -17.56 3.59
N HIS A 52 -3.45 -17.36 4.78
CA HIS A 52 -2.19 -17.93 5.22
C HIS A 52 -2.46 -19.03 6.24
N ASP A 53 -3.10 -20.12 5.78
CA ASP A 53 -3.52 -21.27 6.60
C ASP A 53 -2.37 -22.07 7.20
N TYR A 54 -1.15 -21.85 6.71
CA TYR A 54 0.10 -22.36 7.27
C TYR A 54 0.66 -21.51 8.42
N LEU A 55 -0.02 -20.43 8.81
CA LEU A 55 0.33 -19.59 9.96
C LEU A 55 -0.83 -19.54 10.95
N ASP A 56 -0.50 -19.57 12.24
CA ASP A 56 -1.48 -19.37 13.30
C ASP A 56 -1.86 -17.90 13.45
N LEU A 57 -3.09 -17.64 13.94
CA LEU A 57 -3.51 -16.30 14.34
C LEU A 57 -3.02 -16.02 15.76
N ARG A 58 -2.28 -14.93 15.95
CA ARG A 58 -1.66 -14.54 17.23
C ARG A 58 -2.68 -14.36 18.38
N LEU A 59 -3.92 -13.98 18.06
CA LEU A 59 -5.02 -13.81 19.02
C LEU A 59 -6.12 -14.88 18.88
N GLY A 60 -5.89 -15.92 18.07
CA GLY A 60 -6.92 -16.85 17.63
C GLY A 60 -8.04 -16.19 16.82
N ALA A 61 -9.01 -16.99 16.40
CA ALA A 61 -10.14 -16.51 15.59
C ALA A 61 -10.98 -15.44 16.32
N GLU A 62 -11.42 -15.72 17.55
CA GLU A 62 -12.27 -14.80 18.30
C GLU A 62 -11.57 -13.48 18.66
N GLY A 63 -10.28 -13.53 18.98
CA GLY A 63 -9.51 -12.31 19.26
C GLY A 63 -9.36 -11.44 18.01
N THR A 64 -9.12 -12.07 16.85
CA THR A 64 -9.05 -11.38 15.55
C THR A 64 -10.38 -10.71 15.21
N ASP A 65 -11.48 -11.42 15.40
CA ASP A 65 -12.83 -10.88 15.19
C ASP A 65 -13.10 -9.65 16.07
N ARG A 66 -12.79 -9.72 17.37
CA ARG A 66 -12.96 -8.58 18.28
C ARG A 66 -12.17 -7.35 17.84
N VAL A 67 -10.96 -7.52 17.31
CA VAL A 67 -10.16 -6.41 16.79
C VAL A 67 -10.84 -5.78 15.58
N VAL A 68 -11.34 -6.58 14.63
CA VAL A 68 -12.07 -6.07 13.46
C VAL A 68 -13.35 -5.33 13.87
N GLU A 69 -14.11 -5.88 14.81
CA GLU A 69 -15.37 -5.33 15.31
C GLU A 69 -15.18 -4.04 16.14
N SER A 70 -14.06 -3.90 16.86
CA SER A 70 -13.79 -2.74 17.72
C SER A 70 -13.06 -1.59 17.03
N HIS A 71 -12.68 -1.73 15.76
CA HIS A 71 -11.88 -0.75 15.03
C HIS A 71 -12.63 -0.13 13.87
N ARG A 72 -12.36 1.16 13.60
CA ARG A 72 -12.82 1.83 12.39
C ARG A 72 -11.93 1.42 11.23
N ILE A 73 -12.46 0.63 10.30
CA ILE A 73 -11.73 0.16 9.13
C ILE A 73 -11.89 1.20 8.02
N ARG A 74 -10.76 1.73 7.52
CA ARG A 74 -10.75 2.77 6.48
C ARG A 74 -9.62 2.55 5.48
N CYS A 75 -9.59 1.37 4.87
CA CYS A 75 -8.64 1.05 3.81
C CYS A 75 -9.04 1.80 2.52
N SER A 76 -8.11 2.59 1.98
CA SER A 76 -8.27 3.31 0.71
C SER A 76 -7.76 2.53 -0.50
N HIS A 77 -7.02 1.44 -0.27
CA HIS A 77 -6.26 0.75 -1.29
C HIS A 77 -7.05 -0.40 -1.89
N PHE A 78 -7.42 -0.27 -3.16
CA PHE A 78 -8.28 -1.25 -3.83
C PHE A 78 -7.68 -2.66 -3.87
N ASP A 79 -6.38 -2.79 -4.13
CA ASP A 79 -5.75 -4.12 -4.26
C ASP A 79 -5.63 -4.87 -2.92
N ALA A 80 -5.80 -4.18 -1.78
CA ALA A 80 -6.01 -4.82 -0.48
C ALA A 80 -7.51 -5.03 -0.21
N PHE A 81 -8.33 -4.00 -0.40
CA PHE A 81 -9.76 -4.04 -0.12
C PHE A 81 -10.50 -5.19 -0.81
N ARG A 82 -10.16 -5.49 -2.07
CA ARG A 82 -10.81 -6.58 -2.84
C ARG A 82 -10.62 -7.99 -2.28
N PHE A 83 -9.77 -8.15 -1.25
CA PHE A 83 -9.55 -9.41 -0.55
C PHE A 83 -10.24 -9.47 0.81
N PHE A 84 -10.91 -8.40 1.24
CA PHE A 84 -11.64 -8.40 2.51
C PHE A 84 -12.68 -9.52 2.51
N MET A 85 -12.87 -10.13 3.68
CA MET A 85 -13.95 -11.09 3.83
C MET A 85 -15.30 -10.41 3.60
N PRO A 86 -16.31 -11.12 3.04
CA PRO A 86 -17.61 -10.53 2.72
C PRO A 86 -18.27 -9.80 3.90
N GLN A 87 -18.04 -10.29 5.11
CA GLN A 87 -18.55 -9.73 6.36
C GLN A 87 -17.77 -8.47 6.81
N ALA A 88 -16.50 -8.31 6.42
CA ALA A 88 -15.66 -7.16 6.75
C ALA A 88 -15.73 -6.03 5.69
N ALA A 89 -15.95 -6.37 4.41
CA ALA A 89 -16.09 -5.41 3.32
C ALA A 89 -17.09 -4.25 3.60
N PRO A 90 -18.32 -4.51 4.08
CA PRO A 90 -19.27 -3.43 4.40
C PRO A 90 -18.87 -2.60 5.62
N MET A 91 -17.95 -3.07 6.46
CA MET A 91 -17.45 -2.33 7.63
C MET A 91 -16.41 -1.27 7.24
N ASN A 92 -15.86 -1.33 6.03
CA ASN A 92 -14.89 -0.34 5.56
C ASN A 92 -15.59 0.98 5.24
N GLU A 93 -15.17 2.06 5.88
CA GLU A 93 -15.75 3.41 5.68
C GLU A 93 -15.61 3.92 4.23
N LEU A 94 -14.60 3.41 3.51
CA LEU A 94 -14.43 3.64 2.08
C LEU A 94 -14.87 2.38 1.32
N GLN A 95 -15.31 2.56 0.09
CA GLN A 95 -15.60 1.44 -0.82
C GLN A 95 -14.73 1.59 -2.08
N PRO A 96 -13.42 1.30 -2.00
CA PRO A 96 -12.53 1.43 -3.15
C PRO A 96 -12.98 0.56 -4.32
N THR A 97 -12.91 1.12 -5.53
CA THR A 97 -13.03 0.38 -6.78
C THR A 97 -11.76 0.54 -7.60
N ARG A 98 -11.62 -0.27 -8.66
CA ARG A 98 -10.48 -0.14 -9.59
C ARG A 98 -10.47 1.24 -10.25
N GLU A 99 -11.63 1.75 -10.63
CA GLU A 99 -11.80 3.03 -11.33
C GLU A 99 -11.45 4.22 -10.43
N ALA A 100 -11.82 4.13 -9.15
CA ALA A 100 -11.58 5.17 -8.14
C ALA A 100 -10.17 5.10 -7.52
N GLN A 101 -9.38 4.06 -7.80
CA GLN A 101 -8.05 3.87 -7.21
C GLN A 101 -7.18 5.15 -7.33
N ARG A 102 -7.12 5.75 -8.53
CA ARG A 102 -6.32 6.96 -8.79
C ARG A 102 -6.68 8.18 -7.93
N THR A 103 -7.87 8.20 -7.32
CA THR A 103 -8.35 9.31 -6.48
C THR A 103 -8.53 8.92 -5.02
N LEU A 104 -8.51 7.64 -4.65
CA LEU A 104 -8.71 7.20 -3.26
C LEU A 104 -7.40 6.99 -2.50
N GLU A 105 -6.30 6.61 -3.17
CA GLU A 105 -5.02 6.33 -2.49
C GLU A 105 -4.59 7.45 -1.53
N GLN A 106 -4.05 7.05 -0.37
CA GLN A 106 -3.61 7.95 0.69
C GLN A 106 -2.09 7.87 0.87
N PRO A 107 -1.40 8.99 1.13
CA PRO A 107 0.07 8.98 1.25
C PRO A 107 0.60 8.15 2.43
N ALA A 108 -0.21 7.93 3.47
CA ALA A 108 0.14 7.04 4.59
C ALA A 108 -0.31 5.58 4.36
N CYS A 109 -1.04 5.27 3.28
CA CYS A 109 -1.40 3.88 3.01
C CYS A 109 -0.13 3.08 2.73
N LEU A 110 0.09 2.04 3.53
CA LEU A 110 1.28 1.19 3.45
C LEU A 110 1.43 0.57 2.05
N HIS A 111 0.33 0.05 1.52
CA HIS A 111 0.28 -0.54 0.19
C HIS A 111 0.47 0.48 -0.95
N ALA A 112 -0.09 1.68 -0.83
CA ALA A 112 0.17 2.75 -1.80
C ALA A 112 1.66 3.15 -1.83
N ASN A 113 2.36 3.01 -0.70
CA ASN A 113 3.80 3.28 -0.58
C ASN A 113 4.62 2.14 -1.19
N MET A 114 4.25 0.86 -0.96
CA MET A 114 4.86 -0.28 -1.66
C MET A 114 4.69 -0.16 -3.18
N ASP A 115 3.52 0.30 -3.63
CA ASP A 115 3.18 0.42 -5.03
C ASP A 115 4.05 1.41 -5.82
N VAL A 116 4.78 2.31 -5.15
CA VAL A 116 5.73 3.19 -5.85
C VAL A 116 6.75 2.37 -6.64
N TYR A 117 7.19 1.22 -6.10
CA TYR A 117 8.01 0.25 -6.83
C TYR A 117 7.30 -0.33 -8.05
N LYS A 118 6.02 -0.74 -7.90
CA LYS A 118 5.19 -1.25 -9.00
C LYS A 118 5.12 -0.26 -10.15
N TRP A 119 4.93 1.02 -9.85
CA TRP A 119 4.84 2.07 -10.86
C TRP A 119 6.20 2.40 -11.49
N ALA A 120 7.27 2.41 -10.69
CA ALA A 120 8.63 2.64 -11.18
C ALA A 120 9.08 1.53 -12.15
N TYR A 121 8.98 0.25 -11.75
CA TYR A 121 9.50 -0.86 -12.56
C TYR A 121 8.75 -1.01 -13.89
N LYS A 122 7.43 -0.77 -13.92
CA LYS A 122 6.61 -0.85 -15.14
C LYS A 122 7.05 0.15 -16.22
N LEU A 123 7.75 1.21 -15.81
CA LEU A 123 8.23 2.27 -16.67
C LEU A 123 9.71 2.12 -17.04
N ILE A 124 10.37 1.01 -16.72
CA ILE A 124 11.71 0.73 -17.28
C ILE A 124 11.63 0.71 -18.83
N PRO A 125 12.61 1.29 -19.55
CA PRO A 125 13.84 1.91 -19.04
C PRO A 125 13.75 3.45 -18.87
N LEU A 126 12.56 4.05 -18.88
CA LEU A 126 12.40 5.47 -18.56
C LEU A 126 12.84 5.79 -17.13
N ILE A 127 12.49 4.91 -16.19
CA ILE A 127 12.97 4.98 -14.81
C ILE A 127 14.27 4.20 -14.72
N ASP A 128 15.33 4.87 -14.27
CA ASP A 128 16.65 4.26 -14.10
C ASP A 128 16.66 3.24 -12.94
N SER A 129 17.54 2.24 -13.04
CA SER A 129 17.60 1.12 -12.09
C SER A 129 17.88 1.57 -10.65
N ALA A 130 18.61 2.67 -10.45
CA ALA A 130 18.87 3.20 -9.11
C ALA A 130 17.58 3.70 -8.46
N LEU A 131 16.77 4.48 -9.17
CA LEU A 131 15.46 4.90 -8.65
C LEU A 131 14.49 3.72 -8.49
N VAL A 132 14.53 2.71 -9.35
CA VAL A 132 13.73 1.48 -9.15
C VAL A 132 14.15 0.78 -7.85
N MET A 133 15.45 0.70 -7.57
CA MET A 133 15.97 0.09 -6.35
C MET A 133 15.57 0.87 -5.10
N ASP A 134 15.66 2.20 -5.10
CA ASP A 134 15.19 3.03 -3.98
C ASP A 134 13.69 2.78 -3.67
N CYS A 135 12.88 2.58 -4.72
CA CYS A 135 11.47 2.26 -4.55
C CYS A 135 11.25 0.83 -4.02
N PHE A 136 12.10 -0.12 -4.43
CA PHE A 136 12.07 -1.49 -3.93
C PHE A 136 12.41 -1.55 -2.44
N GLU A 137 13.44 -0.84 -1.99
CA GLU A 137 13.81 -0.75 -0.56
C GLU A 137 12.66 -0.20 0.28
N LEU A 138 11.99 0.85 -0.18
CA LEU A 138 10.78 1.35 0.47
C LEU A 138 9.68 0.27 0.55
N ALA A 139 9.47 -0.48 -0.54
CA ALA A 139 8.45 -1.53 -0.56
C ALA A 139 8.80 -2.70 0.37
N TRP A 140 10.09 -2.99 0.53
CA TRP A 140 10.60 -4.00 1.45
C TRP A 140 10.35 -3.60 2.91
N ASP A 141 10.75 -2.39 3.30
CA ASP A 141 10.53 -1.88 4.67
C ASP A 141 9.03 -1.79 5.00
N ALA A 142 8.23 -1.39 4.02
CA ALA A 142 6.78 -1.37 4.16
C ALA A 142 6.20 -2.78 4.32
N ARG A 143 6.74 -3.78 3.62
CA ARG A 143 6.32 -5.19 3.76
C ARG A 143 6.63 -5.73 5.14
N GLU A 144 7.78 -5.40 5.70
CA GLU A 144 8.09 -5.77 7.09
C GLU A 144 7.07 -5.19 8.07
N LEU A 145 6.74 -3.89 7.95
CA LEU A 145 5.74 -3.26 8.81
C LEU A 145 4.35 -3.92 8.66
N ASP A 146 3.98 -4.30 7.44
CA ASP A 146 2.72 -4.99 7.14
C ASP A 146 2.64 -6.34 7.85
N MET A 147 3.72 -7.13 7.73
CA MET A 147 3.85 -8.43 8.37
C MET A 147 3.81 -8.31 9.90
N ARG A 148 4.56 -7.37 10.48
CA ARG A 148 4.61 -7.18 11.93
C ARG A 148 3.28 -6.69 12.51
N ALA A 149 2.44 -6.01 11.73
CA ALA A 149 1.12 -5.53 12.17
C ALA A 149 -0.04 -6.50 11.86
N ALA A 150 0.23 -7.59 11.14
CA ALA A 150 -0.75 -8.57 10.72
C ALA A 150 -1.32 -9.37 11.91
N PRO A 151 -2.48 -10.05 11.75
CA PRO A 151 -3.05 -10.91 12.79
C PRO A 151 -2.30 -12.25 12.96
N TYR A 152 -1.38 -12.59 12.06
CA TYR A 152 -0.64 -13.85 12.06
C TYR A 152 0.54 -13.84 13.04
N ASP A 153 0.87 -15.01 13.58
CA ASP A 153 2.11 -15.22 14.33
C ASP A 153 3.27 -15.48 13.36
N LEU A 154 4.30 -14.65 13.46
CA LEU A 154 5.49 -14.68 12.60
C LEU A 154 6.79 -14.72 13.43
N LEU A 155 6.71 -15.08 14.71
CA LEU A 155 7.88 -15.11 15.60
C LEU A 155 8.96 -16.08 15.11
N ASP A 156 8.57 -17.26 14.61
CA ASP A 156 9.48 -18.25 14.04
C ASP A 156 10.19 -17.75 12.77
N TRP A 157 9.65 -16.72 12.13
CA TRP A 157 10.24 -16.06 10.97
C TRP A 157 11.08 -14.83 11.35
N GLY A 158 11.21 -14.55 12.64
CA GLY A 158 12.00 -13.44 13.17
C GLY A 158 11.27 -12.10 13.23
N TYR A 159 9.94 -12.07 13.04
CA TYR A 159 9.16 -10.84 13.07
C TYR A 159 8.40 -10.69 14.38
N GLU A 160 8.88 -9.78 15.24
CA GLU A 160 8.15 -9.40 16.46
C GLU A 160 6.89 -8.58 16.13
N PRO A 161 5.72 -8.94 16.70
CA PRO A 161 4.46 -8.31 16.36
C PRO A 161 4.34 -6.90 16.94
N ILE A 162 3.96 -5.95 16.10
CA ILE A 162 3.44 -4.64 16.51
C ILE A 162 1.95 -4.82 16.81
N LYS A 163 1.62 -4.80 18.10
CA LYS A 163 0.28 -5.13 18.62
C LYS A 163 -0.73 -4.00 18.38
N VAL A 164 -1.16 -3.81 17.13
CA VAL A 164 -2.08 -2.74 16.71
C VAL A 164 -3.47 -2.81 17.35
N GLU A 165 -3.80 -3.90 18.05
CA GLU A 165 -4.98 -3.98 18.92
C GLU A 165 -4.86 -3.12 20.19
N THR A 166 -3.66 -2.65 20.53
CA THR A 166 -3.37 -1.82 21.71
C THR A 166 -3.07 -0.36 21.33
N PRO A 167 -3.32 0.62 22.22
CA PRO A 167 -2.89 2.01 22.01
C PRO A 167 -1.38 2.16 21.77
N GLU A 168 -0.57 1.40 22.51
CA GLU A 168 0.90 1.44 22.43
C GLU A 168 1.39 0.91 21.07
N GLY A 169 0.86 -0.22 20.62
CA GLY A 169 1.19 -0.77 19.31
C GLY A 169 0.72 0.11 18.15
N LYS A 170 -0.43 0.80 18.29
CA LYS A 170 -0.84 1.82 17.31
C LYS A 170 0.13 2.99 17.25
N ALA A 171 0.60 3.48 18.40
CA ALA A 171 1.57 4.57 18.45
C ALA A 171 2.90 4.16 17.80
N GLU A 172 3.36 2.93 18.07
CA GLU A 172 4.54 2.36 17.43
C GLU A 172 4.36 2.23 15.90
N TYR A 173 3.25 1.65 15.45
CA TYR A 173 2.92 1.51 14.03
C TYR A 173 2.95 2.87 13.31
N VAL A 174 2.32 3.89 13.90
CA VAL A 174 2.26 5.23 13.32
C VAL A 174 3.64 5.87 13.18
N ARG A 175 4.57 5.60 14.10
CA ARG A 175 5.95 6.10 14.02
C ARG A 175 6.64 5.56 12.76
N TYR A 176 6.60 4.26 12.51
CA TYR A 176 7.18 3.66 11.30
C TYR A 176 6.41 4.09 10.04
N GLN A 177 5.09 4.14 10.09
CA GLN A 177 4.24 4.55 8.97
C GLN A 177 4.53 5.99 8.52
N ARG A 178 4.87 6.90 9.43
CA ARG A 178 5.26 8.28 9.11
C ARG A 178 6.55 8.34 8.31
N GLU A 179 7.58 7.61 8.76
CA GLU A 179 8.86 7.55 8.05
C GLU A 179 8.67 7.02 6.61
N LEU A 180 7.94 5.91 6.45
CA LEU A 180 7.62 5.34 5.14
C LEU A 180 6.81 6.32 4.28
N SER A 181 5.84 7.02 4.88
CA SER A 181 5.04 8.03 4.18
C SER A 181 5.91 9.17 3.65
N GLU A 182 6.85 9.68 4.44
CA GLU A 182 7.74 10.79 4.04
C GLU A 182 8.73 10.37 2.95
N ARG A 183 9.37 9.20 3.11
CA ARG A 183 10.25 8.60 2.09
C ARG A 183 9.50 8.37 0.78
N SER A 184 8.27 7.85 0.85
CA SER A 184 7.46 7.58 -0.33
C SER A 184 7.07 8.85 -1.09
N VAL A 185 6.78 9.97 -0.42
CA VAL A 185 6.48 11.26 -1.08
C VAL A 185 7.67 11.73 -1.90
N THR A 186 8.90 11.62 -1.36
CA THR A 186 10.13 11.96 -2.09
C THR A 186 10.30 11.10 -3.34
N LEU A 187 10.10 9.78 -3.21
CA LEU A 187 10.22 8.86 -4.35
C LEU A 187 9.14 9.09 -5.41
N ARG A 188 7.89 9.36 -5.01
CA ARG A 188 6.81 9.73 -5.94
C ARG A 188 7.19 10.96 -6.76
N ARG A 189 7.73 12.01 -6.13
CA ARG A 189 8.17 13.23 -6.85
C ARG A 189 9.30 12.95 -7.83
N ARG A 190 10.26 12.08 -7.48
CA ARG A 190 11.35 11.66 -8.39
C ARG A 190 10.79 10.91 -9.61
N VAL A 191 9.89 9.95 -9.41
CA VAL A 191 9.23 9.22 -10.51
C VAL A 191 8.42 10.17 -11.38
N LEU A 192 7.62 11.05 -10.78
CA LEU A 192 6.83 12.07 -11.49
C LEU A 192 7.69 12.99 -12.35
N SER A 193 8.87 13.40 -11.85
CA SER A 193 9.81 14.21 -12.63
C SER A 193 10.28 13.49 -13.91
N ARG A 194 10.58 12.19 -13.83
CA ARG A 194 10.94 11.37 -15.00
C ARG A 194 9.79 11.25 -16.00
N VAL A 195 8.58 10.98 -15.51
CA VAL A 195 7.36 10.88 -16.33
C VAL A 195 7.07 12.19 -17.03
N LYS A 196 7.10 13.32 -16.31
CA LYS A 196 6.90 14.65 -16.87
C LYS A 196 7.93 14.95 -17.98
N GLY A 197 9.22 14.71 -17.71
CA GLY A 197 10.27 14.94 -18.70
C GLY A 197 10.15 14.08 -19.95
N ALA A 198 9.58 12.87 -19.87
CA ALA A 198 9.29 12.05 -21.03
C ALA A 198 8.16 12.63 -21.87
N LEU A 199 7.05 13.00 -21.23
CA LEU A 199 5.88 13.57 -21.89
C LEU A 199 6.21 14.92 -22.55
N ASP A 200 6.94 15.80 -21.85
CA ASP A 200 7.35 17.10 -22.38
C ASP A 200 8.23 16.96 -23.64
N ARG A 201 9.19 16.02 -23.64
CA ARG A 201 10.05 15.77 -24.80
C ARG A 201 9.28 15.20 -25.99
N ALA A 202 8.30 14.33 -25.74
CA ALA A 202 7.48 13.77 -26.81
C ALA A 202 6.50 14.80 -27.42
N ALA A 203 6.13 15.85 -26.67
CA ALA A 203 5.26 16.91 -27.17
C ALA A 203 5.97 17.93 -28.08
N VAL A 204 7.31 17.99 -28.02
CA VAL A 204 8.15 18.92 -28.80
C VAL A 204 8.85 18.22 -29.97
N ALA A 205 8.82 16.88 -30.00
CA ALA A 205 9.36 16.05 -31.07
C ALA A 205 8.31 15.82 -32.17
#